data_AF-A0A355DWA3-F1
#
_entry.id   AF-A0A355DWA3-F1
#
_cell.length_a   1.000
_cell.length_b   1.000
_cell.length_c   1.000
_cell.angle_alpha   90.00
_cell.angle_beta   90.00
_cell.angle_gamma   90.00
#
_symmetry.space_group_name_H-M   'P 1'
#
loop_
_entity.id
_entity.type
_entity.pdbx_description
1 polymer ?
#
loop_
_entity_poly.entity_id
_entity_poly.type
_entity_poly.pdbx_seq_one_letter_code
_entity_poly.pdbx_strand_id
1 'polypeptide(L)'
;MMQILWRLTKPLKSKWLTRAMLILSLVMISLSWATMTVAQPQYTPDPNSPPPKEPTDSTGSRGGCAGDTETKLTVLAPQSHVGQTASTHPTFAWFVPDSQPYPILFQLYEYDANGNRQLIKTINLQSSPGIMTLSLPEEESGLSVGERYRWQVVMLCNPNSPSSALVAEAEIDVVEMSPALKMALAATTNPIERTELYASAGLWYNALGEVLNSEDGRTREFTRSLLENLVELENSEAVQNGSEQGKRLNQIIEVLR
;
A
#
# COMPACT_ATOMS: atom_id res chain seq x y z
N MET A 1 1.28 12.21 85.44
CA MET A 1 1.04 10.92 84.78
C MET A 1 -0.23 11.07 83.95
N MET A 2 -0.20 10.72 82.65
CA MET A 2 -1.26 10.87 81.63
C MET A 2 -1.30 12.24 80.88
N GLN A 3 -0.44 12.45 79.86
CA GLN A 3 -0.65 12.12 78.42
C GLN A 3 -1.49 13.21 77.70
N ILE A 4 -0.93 14.35 77.28
CA ILE A 4 -0.27 14.64 75.97
C ILE A 4 -1.14 14.41 74.70
N LEU A 5 -2.33 13.82 74.77
CA LEU A 5 -2.98 13.25 73.57
C LEU A 5 -4.13 14.05 72.91
N TRP A 6 -4.22 15.38 73.09
CA TRP A 6 -5.33 16.15 72.49
C TRP A 6 -4.95 17.14 71.37
N ARG A 7 -3.67 17.26 70.99
CA ARG A 7 -3.21 18.31 70.05
C ARG A 7 -2.92 17.85 68.61
N LEU A 8 -3.52 16.77 68.10
CA LEU A 8 -3.20 16.26 66.76
C LEU A 8 -4.37 16.07 65.79
N THR A 9 -5.53 16.68 66.02
CA THR A 9 -6.63 16.65 65.04
C THR A 9 -7.21 18.04 64.80
N LYS A 10 -6.40 18.98 64.31
CA LYS A 10 -6.97 20.14 63.61
C LYS A 10 -7.43 19.66 62.22
N PRO A 11 -8.73 19.71 61.89
CA PRO A 11 -9.20 19.28 60.59
C PRO A 11 -8.57 20.22 59.55
N LEU A 12 -7.75 19.65 58.67
CA LEU A 12 -7.23 20.35 57.51
C LEU A 12 -8.45 20.87 56.73
N LYS A 13 -8.57 22.20 56.59
CA LYS A 13 -9.79 22.85 56.10
C LYS A 13 -10.18 22.25 54.75
N SER A 14 -11.25 21.44 54.71
CA SER A 14 -11.77 20.69 53.57
C SER A 14 -11.82 21.50 52.25
N LYS A 15 -12.08 22.81 52.32
CA LYS A 15 -12.10 23.72 51.17
C LYS A 15 -10.75 23.90 50.46
N TRP A 16 -9.62 23.66 51.15
CA TRP A 16 -8.28 23.73 50.56
C TRP A 16 -7.91 22.42 49.87
N LEU A 17 -8.34 21.29 50.43
CA LEU A 17 -8.16 19.97 49.83
C LEU A 17 -8.97 19.81 48.54
N THR A 18 -10.23 20.28 48.52
CA THR A 18 -11.07 20.21 47.31
C THR A 18 -10.56 21.13 46.20
N ARG A 19 -10.05 22.32 46.54
CA ARG A 19 -9.43 23.23 45.56
C ARG A 19 -8.11 22.69 45.00
N ALA A 20 -7.28 22.07 45.84
CA ALA A 20 -6.05 21.43 45.40
C ALA A 20 -6.32 20.20 44.50
N MET A 21 -7.33 19.37 44.83
CA MET A 21 -7.75 18.26 43.95
C MET A 21 -8.30 18.74 42.61
N LEU A 22 -9.11 19.81 42.59
CA LEU A 22 -9.66 20.38 41.35
C LEU A 22 -8.55 20.90 40.42
N ILE A 23 -7.55 21.60 40.97
CA ILE A 23 -6.40 22.10 40.20
C ILE A 23 -5.54 20.93 39.68
N LEU A 24 -5.29 19.91 40.51
CA LEU A 24 -4.54 18.71 40.09
C LEU A 24 -5.28 17.92 39.01
N SER A 25 -6.61 17.83 39.08
CA SER A 25 -7.43 17.20 38.05
C SER A 25 -7.44 17.98 36.73
N LEU A 26 -7.48 19.33 36.77
CA LEU A 26 -7.39 20.14 35.56
C LEU A 26 -6.02 20.01 34.88
N VAL A 27 -4.93 19.93 35.66
CA VAL A 27 -3.58 19.72 35.13
C VAL A 27 -3.47 18.32 34.51
N MET A 28 -3.96 17.27 35.16
CA MET A 28 -3.96 15.91 34.60
C MET A 28 -4.81 15.77 33.33
N ILE A 29 -5.94 16.48 33.24
CA ILE A 29 -6.78 16.48 32.03
C ILE A 29 -6.09 17.22 30.86
N SER A 30 -5.32 18.28 31.15
CA SER A 30 -4.55 19.00 30.12
C SER A 30 -3.34 18.23 29.58
N LEU A 31 -2.81 17.28 30.35
CA LEU A 31 -1.67 16.42 29.95
C LEU A 31 -2.08 15.18 29.13
N SER A 32 -3.38 14.89 28.98
CA SER A 32 -3.87 13.67 28.31
C SER A 32 -4.37 13.87 26.88
N TRP A 33 -4.19 15.04 26.27
CA TRP A 33 -4.64 15.32 24.90
C TRP A 33 -3.48 15.73 23.99
N ALA A 34 -2.28 15.20 24.23
CA ALA A 34 -1.25 15.13 23.21
C ALA A 34 -1.32 13.73 22.60
N THR A 35 -2.37 13.45 21.82
CA THR A 35 -2.35 12.27 20.95
C THR A 35 -1.24 12.53 19.93
N MET A 36 -0.14 11.79 20.01
CA MET A 36 0.82 11.72 18.91
C MET A 36 0.05 11.17 17.72
N THR A 37 -0.28 12.03 16.76
CA THR A 37 -0.77 11.61 15.47
C THR A 37 0.36 10.81 14.84
N VAL A 38 0.19 9.50 14.72
CA VAL A 38 1.08 8.69 13.90
C VAL A 38 0.92 9.22 12.48
N ALA A 39 2.01 9.73 11.90
CA ALA A 39 2.01 10.07 10.48
C ALA A 39 1.68 8.78 9.71
N GLN A 40 0.61 8.83 8.92
CA GLN A 40 0.24 7.74 8.02
C GLN A 40 0.62 8.16 6.61
N PRO A 41 1.07 7.21 5.76
CA PRO A 41 1.41 7.51 4.39
C PRO A 41 0.15 7.98 3.67
N GLN A 42 0.13 9.24 3.27
CA GLN A 42 -0.91 9.78 2.42
C GLN A 42 -0.42 9.72 0.98
N TYR A 43 -0.95 8.78 0.20
CA TYR A 43 -0.66 8.69 -1.21
C TYR A 43 -1.48 9.75 -1.98
N THR A 44 -0.78 10.60 -2.73
CA THR A 44 -1.41 11.66 -3.52
C THR A 44 -1.01 11.48 -4.98
N PRO A 45 -1.88 10.88 -5.83
CA PRO A 45 -1.56 10.68 -7.23
C PRO A 45 -1.38 12.01 -7.95
N ASP A 46 -0.56 12.02 -9.01
CA ASP A 46 -0.44 13.19 -9.88
C ASP A 46 -1.81 13.50 -10.51
N PRO A 47 -2.40 14.68 -10.26
CA PRO A 47 -3.71 15.03 -10.82
C PRO A 47 -3.71 15.13 -12.34
N ASN A 48 -2.55 15.20 -12.99
CA ASN A 48 -2.41 15.22 -14.44
C ASN A 48 -2.07 13.84 -15.02
N SER A 49 -2.00 12.79 -14.18
CA SER A 49 -1.71 11.43 -14.65
C SER A 49 -2.81 11.00 -15.64
N PRO A 50 -2.46 10.59 -16.88
CA PRO A 50 -3.45 10.14 -17.83
C PRO A 50 -4.19 8.91 -17.29
N PRO A 51 -5.48 8.73 -17.60
CA PRO A 51 -6.17 7.50 -17.26
C PRO A 51 -5.46 6.28 -17.89
N PRO A 52 -5.67 5.07 -17.36
CA PRO A 52 -5.16 3.86 -18.00
C PRO A 52 -5.65 3.75 -19.44
N LYS A 53 -4.78 3.32 -20.36
CA LYS A 53 -5.11 3.25 -21.80
C LYS A 53 -6.16 2.18 -22.13
N GLU A 54 -6.25 1.13 -21.31
CA GLU A 54 -7.20 0.04 -21.49
C GLU A 54 -7.90 -0.28 -20.18
N PRO A 55 -9.17 -0.74 -20.21
CA PRO A 55 -9.81 -1.35 -19.06
C PRO A 55 -8.96 -2.53 -18.57
N THR A 56 -8.62 -2.51 -17.29
CA THR A 56 -7.85 -3.54 -16.56
C THR A 56 -8.73 -4.62 -15.94
N ASP A 57 -10.05 -4.54 -16.14
CA ASP A 57 -11.00 -5.59 -15.75
C ASP A 57 -11.15 -6.60 -16.88
N SER A 58 -10.41 -7.70 -16.75
CA SER A 58 -10.72 -8.95 -17.45
C SER A 58 -12.10 -9.45 -17.03
N THR A 59 -13.08 -9.23 -17.90
CA THR A 59 -14.46 -9.71 -17.81
C THR A 59 -14.47 -11.22 -17.50
N GLY A 60 -14.95 -11.59 -16.31
CA GLY A 60 -15.54 -12.92 -16.08
C GLY A 60 -14.81 -13.92 -15.19
N SER A 61 -13.86 -13.52 -14.34
CA SER A 61 -13.23 -14.48 -13.42
C SER A 61 -13.88 -14.58 -12.03
N ARG A 62 -14.19 -15.82 -11.63
CA ARG A 62 -14.71 -16.23 -10.32
C ARG A 62 -13.53 -16.61 -9.42
N GLY A 63 -13.24 -15.83 -8.37
CA GLY A 63 -12.30 -16.22 -7.31
C GLY A 63 -10.86 -16.50 -7.76
N GLY A 64 -10.18 -17.35 -6.99
CA GLY A 64 -8.91 -18.01 -7.29
C GLY A 64 -9.06 -19.27 -8.14
N CYS A 65 -7.95 -19.97 -8.40
CA CYS A 65 -7.95 -21.18 -9.23
C CYS A 65 -8.79 -22.33 -8.64
N ALA A 66 -8.92 -22.38 -7.32
CA ALA A 66 -9.81 -23.33 -6.64
C ALA A 66 -11.30 -22.93 -6.70
N GLY A 67 -11.64 -21.71 -7.15
CA GLY A 67 -13.01 -21.22 -7.28
C GLY A 67 -13.73 -20.83 -5.98
N ASP A 68 -13.19 -21.21 -4.82
CA ASP A 68 -13.84 -21.08 -3.50
C ASP A 68 -13.26 -19.94 -2.62
N THR A 69 -12.54 -18.98 -3.20
CA THR A 69 -11.92 -17.89 -2.43
C THR A 69 -12.74 -16.60 -2.48
N GLU A 70 -12.89 -15.94 -1.32
CA GLU A 70 -13.52 -14.61 -1.24
C GLU A 70 -12.67 -13.54 -1.94
N THR A 71 -11.34 -13.70 -1.90
CA THR A 71 -10.35 -12.86 -2.57
C THR A 71 -10.01 -13.39 -3.97
N LYS A 72 -9.57 -12.50 -4.86
CA LYS A 72 -9.13 -12.84 -6.22
C LYS A 72 -7.65 -12.54 -6.41
N LEU A 73 -7.04 -13.13 -7.43
CA LEU A 73 -5.74 -12.67 -7.92
C LEU A 73 -5.85 -11.16 -8.24
N THR A 74 -5.07 -10.34 -7.56
CA THR A 74 -5.23 -8.87 -7.59
C THR A 74 -3.88 -8.20 -7.56
N VAL A 75 -3.63 -7.27 -8.49
CA VAL A 75 -2.45 -6.40 -8.43
C VAL A 75 -2.61 -5.36 -7.33
N LEU A 76 -1.54 -5.09 -6.57
CA LEU A 76 -1.49 -4.03 -5.57
C LEU A 76 -1.05 -2.72 -6.23
N ALA A 77 -1.82 -2.29 -7.22
CA ALA A 77 -1.59 -1.06 -7.98
C ALA A 77 -2.91 -0.33 -8.21
N PRO A 78 -2.85 1.00 -8.43
CA PRO A 78 -4.02 1.76 -8.81
C PRO A 78 -4.59 1.30 -10.15
N GLN A 79 -5.91 1.39 -10.27
CA GLN A 79 -6.68 1.08 -11.47
C GLN A 79 -7.54 2.26 -11.92
N SER A 80 -7.89 3.14 -10.99
CA SER A 80 -8.54 4.42 -11.26
C SER A 80 -7.63 5.42 -12.00
N HIS A 81 -6.32 5.26 -11.85
CA HIS A 81 -5.28 6.07 -12.50
C HIS A 81 -4.03 5.21 -12.72
N VAL A 82 -3.06 5.72 -13.49
CA VAL A 82 -1.79 5.01 -13.68
C VAL A 82 -0.84 5.32 -12.52
N GLY A 83 -0.40 4.27 -11.82
CA GLY A 83 0.61 4.39 -10.77
C GLY A 83 1.97 4.77 -11.35
N GLN A 84 2.72 5.61 -10.64
CA GLN A 84 4.02 6.11 -11.08
C GLN A 84 5.17 5.51 -10.27
N THR A 85 6.33 5.39 -10.93
CA THR A 85 7.62 5.03 -10.32
C THR A 85 8.70 5.98 -10.81
N ALA A 86 9.67 6.30 -9.96
CA ALA A 86 10.93 6.91 -10.39
C ALA A 86 12.09 5.91 -10.41
N SER A 87 11.85 4.65 -10.04
CA SER A 87 12.83 3.57 -10.19
C SER A 87 12.74 2.96 -11.59
N THR A 88 13.89 2.76 -12.23
CA THR A 88 14.01 1.98 -13.47
C THR A 88 13.84 0.47 -13.21
N HIS A 89 13.94 0.03 -11.95
CA HIS A 89 13.70 -1.34 -11.50
C HIS A 89 12.65 -1.31 -10.40
N PRO A 90 11.37 -1.09 -10.73
CA PRO A 90 10.31 -1.03 -9.73
C PRO A 90 10.06 -2.42 -9.12
N THR A 91 9.51 -2.43 -7.92
CA THR A 91 8.93 -3.63 -7.30
C THR A 91 7.46 -3.71 -7.66
N PHE A 92 7.08 -4.78 -8.37
CA PHE A 92 5.68 -5.13 -8.63
C PHE A 92 5.15 -5.99 -7.50
N ALA A 93 3.88 -5.82 -7.13
CA ALA A 93 3.26 -6.59 -6.06
C ALA A 93 1.84 -7.00 -6.40
N TRP A 94 1.47 -8.23 -6.05
CA TRP A 94 0.13 -8.78 -6.25
C TRP A 94 -0.24 -9.74 -5.13
N PHE A 95 -1.53 -9.94 -4.91
CA PHE A 95 -2.07 -10.89 -3.95
C PHE A 95 -2.51 -12.17 -4.63
N VAL A 96 -2.07 -13.31 -4.09
CA VAL A 96 -2.47 -14.66 -4.49
C VAL A 96 -3.43 -15.23 -3.44
N PRO A 97 -4.69 -15.56 -3.82
CA PRO A 97 -5.68 -16.06 -2.87
C PRO A 97 -5.53 -17.56 -2.57
N ASP A 98 -5.03 -18.35 -3.53
CA ASP A 98 -4.97 -19.81 -3.41
C ASP A 98 -3.80 -20.27 -2.53
N SER A 99 -4.06 -21.22 -1.62
CA SER A 99 -3.03 -21.87 -0.81
C SER A 99 -2.22 -22.91 -1.60
N GLN A 100 -2.79 -23.45 -2.67
CA GLN A 100 -2.11 -24.39 -3.55
C GLN A 100 -1.21 -23.63 -4.54
N PRO A 101 0.03 -24.08 -4.78
CA PRO A 101 0.89 -23.47 -5.79
C PRO A 101 0.40 -23.75 -7.21
N TYR A 102 0.38 -22.69 -8.02
CA TYR A 102 0.12 -22.70 -9.45
C TYR A 102 1.25 -21.97 -10.18
N PRO A 103 1.60 -22.36 -11.42
CA PRO A 103 2.54 -21.61 -12.22
C PRO A 103 2.03 -20.18 -12.49
N ILE A 104 2.89 -19.19 -12.32
CA ILE A 104 2.63 -17.79 -12.65
C ILE A 104 3.58 -17.34 -13.76
N LEU A 105 3.05 -16.62 -14.74
CA LEU A 105 3.83 -15.83 -15.68
C LEU A 105 3.69 -14.36 -15.31
N PHE A 106 4.79 -13.72 -14.94
CA PHE A 106 4.88 -12.27 -14.96
C PHE A 106 5.25 -11.82 -16.36
N GLN A 107 4.50 -10.89 -16.94
CA GLN A 107 4.73 -10.39 -18.28
C GLN A 107 4.74 -8.86 -18.28
N LEU A 108 5.72 -8.28 -18.98
CA LEU A 108 5.88 -6.84 -19.12
C LEU A 108 5.81 -6.46 -20.59
N TYR A 109 5.06 -5.41 -20.88
CA TYR A 109 4.80 -4.89 -22.20
C TYR A 109 5.17 -3.42 -22.30
N GLU A 110 5.75 -3.04 -23.43
CA GLU A 110 5.86 -1.64 -23.86
C GLU A 110 4.78 -1.33 -24.92
N TYR A 111 4.60 -0.05 -25.22
CA TYR A 111 3.70 0.40 -26.28
C TYR A 111 4.53 0.85 -27.49
N ASP A 112 4.23 0.29 -28.66
CA ASP A 112 4.84 0.75 -29.92
C ASP A 112 4.29 2.13 -30.35
N ALA A 113 4.85 2.69 -31.43
CA ALA A 113 4.45 4.00 -31.95
C ALA A 113 2.97 4.08 -32.38
N ASN A 114 2.31 2.93 -32.61
CA ASN A 114 0.89 2.84 -32.95
C ASN A 114 0.02 2.57 -31.71
N GLY A 115 0.61 2.46 -30.52
CA GLY A 115 -0.06 2.14 -29.28
C GLY A 115 -0.34 0.64 -29.09
N ASN A 116 0.24 -0.25 -29.88
CA ASN A 116 0.09 -1.70 -29.65
C ASN A 116 1.08 -2.17 -28.59
N ARG A 117 0.64 -3.14 -27.79
CA ARG A 117 1.49 -3.78 -26.78
C ARG A 117 2.52 -4.70 -27.44
N GLN A 118 3.78 -4.55 -27.05
CA GLN A 118 4.88 -5.44 -27.41
C GLN A 118 5.39 -6.12 -26.13
N LEU A 119 5.41 -7.45 -26.10
CA LEU A 119 5.92 -8.21 -24.96
C LEU A 119 7.44 -8.11 -24.92
N ILE A 120 7.98 -7.53 -23.85
CA ILE A 120 9.42 -7.32 -23.69
C ILE A 120 10.04 -8.22 -22.62
N LYS A 121 9.25 -8.76 -21.69
CA LYS A 121 9.77 -9.67 -20.66
C LYS A 121 8.73 -10.70 -20.21
N THR A 122 9.19 -11.92 -19.93
CA THR A 122 8.41 -12.95 -19.26
C THR A 122 9.26 -13.62 -18.17
N ILE A 123 8.76 -13.67 -16.95
CA ILE A 123 9.39 -14.35 -15.81
C ILE A 123 8.45 -15.44 -15.31
N ASN A 124 8.97 -16.66 -15.18
CA ASN A 124 8.23 -17.81 -14.67
C ASN A 124 8.40 -17.89 -13.15
N LEU A 125 7.30 -17.99 -12.42
CA LEU A 125 7.24 -18.06 -10.97
C LEU A 125 6.33 -19.22 -10.54
N GLN A 126 6.40 -19.58 -9.27
CA GLN A 126 5.40 -20.43 -8.62
C GLN A 126 4.64 -19.59 -7.60
N SER A 127 3.31 -19.70 -7.60
CA SER A 127 2.48 -18.95 -6.69
C SER A 127 2.69 -19.40 -5.25
N SER A 128 2.69 -18.43 -4.34
CA SER A 128 2.60 -18.62 -2.91
C SER A 128 1.44 -17.78 -2.39
N PRO A 129 0.61 -18.29 -1.46
CA PRO A 129 -0.49 -17.52 -0.90
C PRO A 129 -0.01 -16.21 -0.26
N GLY A 130 -0.84 -15.18 -0.36
CA GLY A 130 -0.57 -13.85 0.21
C GLY A 130 0.04 -12.89 -0.80
N ILE A 131 0.74 -11.87 -0.30
CA ILE A 131 1.40 -10.86 -1.14
C ILE A 131 2.69 -11.46 -1.70
N MET A 132 2.78 -11.48 -3.03
CA MET A 132 3.99 -11.76 -3.77
C MET A 132 4.55 -10.46 -4.34
N THR A 133 5.89 -10.39 -4.41
CA THR A 133 6.61 -9.29 -5.04
C THR A 133 7.57 -9.78 -6.10
N LEU A 134 7.87 -8.90 -7.06
CA LEU A 134 8.90 -9.11 -8.07
C LEU A 134 9.57 -7.77 -8.38
N SER A 135 10.86 -7.68 -8.13
CA SER A 135 11.70 -6.60 -8.65
C SER A 135 12.34 -7.04 -9.96
N LEU A 136 12.49 -6.12 -10.90
CA LEU A 136 13.26 -6.41 -12.12
C LEU A 136 14.74 -6.67 -11.74
N PRO A 137 15.40 -7.67 -12.35
CA PRO A 137 16.81 -7.95 -12.09
C PRO A 137 17.69 -6.74 -12.40
N GLU A 138 18.60 -6.38 -11.49
CA GLU A 138 19.48 -5.21 -11.63
C GLU A 138 20.51 -5.38 -12.76
N GLU A 139 20.79 -6.61 -13.17
CA GLU A 139 21.73 -6.93 -14.24
C GLU A 139 21.14 -6.70 -15.64
N GLU A 140 19.82 -6.51 -15.74
CA GLU A 140 19.13 -6.28 -17.00
C GLU A 140 18.89 -4.78 -17.26
N SER A 141 18.55 -4.44 -18.51
CA SER A 141 18.11 -3.08 -18.81
C SER A 141 16.82 -2.76 -18.05
N GLY A 142 16.87 -1.72 -17.22
CA GLY A 142 15.71 -1.20 -16.53
C GLY A 142 14.73 -0.48 -17.47
N LEU A 143 13.60 -0.07 -16.91
CA LEU A 143 12.60 0.70 -17.62
C LEU A 143 13.09 2.11 -17.92
N SER A 144 12.74 2.63 -19.11
CA SER A 144 13.10 3.98 -19.55
C SER A 144 12.22 5.05 -18.88
N VAL A 145 12.85 6.12 -18.40
CA VAL A 145 12.16 7.31 -17.86
C VAL A 145 11.39 8.01 -18.99
N GLY A 146 10.16 8.43 -18.69
CA GLY A 146 9.23 9.06 -19.63
C GLY A 146 8.33 8.07 -20.37
N GLU A 147 8.54 6.77 -20.17
CA GLU A 147 7.79 5.72 -20.86
C GLU A 147 6.72 5.09 -19.96
N ARG A 148 5.65 4.62 -20.63
CA ARG A 148 4.56 3.86 -20.03
C ARG A 148 4.68 2.39 -20.38
N TYR A 149 4.48 1.53 -19.39
CA TYR A 149 4.46 0.08 -19.56
C TYR A 149 3.15 -0.50 -19.06
N ARG A 150 2.85 -1.73 -19.48
CA ARG A 150 1.81 -2.57 -18.88
C ARG A 150 2.46 -3.82 -18.33
N TRP A 151 2.09 -4.23 -17.13
CA TRP A 151 2.51 -5.48 -16.55
C TRP A 151 1.30 -6.31 -16.13
N GLN A 152 1.44 -7.63 -16.21
CA GLN A 152 0.41 -8.56 -15.78
C GLN A 152 1.01 -9.80 -15.13
N VAL A 153 0.23 -10.39 -14.24
CA VAL A 153 0.46 -11.70 -13.67
C VAL A 153 -0.62 -12.66 -14.16
N VAL A 154 -0.18 -13.75 -14.79
CA VAL A 154 -1.03 -14.79 -15.36
C VAL A 154 -0.85 -16.06 -14.54
N MET A 155 -1.87 -16.45 -13.79
CA MET A 155 -1.86 -17.68 -12.99
C MET A 155 -2.53 -18.82 -13.76
N LEU A 156 -1.77 -19.88 -14.01
CA LEU A 156 -2.19 -21.01 -14.84
C LEU A 156 -2.91 -22.07 -13.99
N CYS A 157 -4.23 -21.90 -13.80
CA CYS A 157 -5.05 -22.82 -13.01
C CYS A 157 -5.11 -24.23 -13.59
N ASN A 158 -5.13 -24.34 -14.92
CA ASN A 158 -5.10 -25.62 -15.63
C ASN A 158 -4.19 -25.51 -16.86
N PRO A 159 -3.03 -26.20 -16.88
CA PRO A 159 -2.12 -26.19 -18.03
C PRO A 159 -2.75 -26.66 -19.34
N ASN A 160 -3.78 -27.51 -19.26
CA ASN A 160 -4.50 -28.03 -20.44
C ASN A 160 -5.64 -27.10 -20.91
N SER A 161 -5.92 -26.01 -20.19
CA SER A 161 -6.93 -25.02 -20.56
C SER A 161 -6.42 -23.60 -20.28
N PRO A 162 -5.56 -23.04 -21.16
CA PRO A 162 -4.99 -21.70 -20.97
C PRO A 162 -6.04 -20.59 -20.83
N SER A 163 -7.23 -20.76 -21.42
CA SER A 163 -8.37 -19.84 -21.28
C SER A 163 -8.95 -19.75 -19.86
N SER A 164 -8.59 -20.69 -18.97
CA SER A 164 -8.97 -20.67 -17.55
C SER A 164 -7.99 -19.91 -16.67
N ALA A 165 -6.91 -19.37 -17.24
CA ALA A 165 -5.91 -18.64 -16.49
C ALA A 165 -6.52 -17.36 -15.88
N LEU A 166 -6.12 -17.07 -14.65
CA LEU A 166 -6.43 -15.80 -14.01
C LEU A 166 -5.40 -14.77 -14.45
N VAL A 167 -5.88 -13.57 -14.76
CA VAL A 167 -5.02 -12.45 -15.16
C VAL A 167 -5.34 -11.27 -14.28
N ALA A 168 -4.31 -10.68 -13.68
CA ALA A 168 -4.39 -9.39 -13.02
C ALA A 168 -3.27 -8.50 -13.56
N GLU A 169 -3.57 -7.23 -13.81
CA GLU A 169 -2.72 -6.36 -14.62
C GLU A 169 -2.87 -4.89 -14.24
N ALA A 170 -1.84 -4.10 -14.51
CA ALA A 170 -1.86 -2.65 -14.33
C ALA A 170 -0.91 -1.96 -15.32
N GLU A 171 -1.14 -0.67 -15.53
CA GLU A 171 -0.15 0.21 -16.17
C GLU A 171 0.79 0.82 -15.13
N ILE A 172 1.98 1.21 -15.60
CA ILE A 172 2.99 1.90 -14.82
C ILE A 172 3.67 2.97 -15.67
N ASP A 173 3.81 4.16 -15.10
CA ASP A 173 4.57 5.26 -15.69
C ASP A 173 5.92 5.41 -14.97
N VAL A 174 7.00 5.51 -15.74
CA VAL A 174 8.32 5.82 -15.20
C VAL A 174 8.58 7.32 -15.34
N VAL A 175 8.71 8.02 -14.23
CA VAL A 175 8.81 9.49 -14.19
C VAL A 175 10.14 9.97 -13.62
N GLU A 176 10.55 11.18 -14.00
CA GLU A 176 11.75 11.81 -13.42
C GLU A 176 11.47 12.23 -11.98
N MET A 177 12.35 11.86 -11.06
CA MET A 177 12.23 12.26 -9.66
C MET A 177 12.61 13.72 -9.47
N SER A 178 11.78 14.49 -8.76
CA SER A 178 12.05 15.90 -8.50
C SER A 178 13.34 16.08 -7.66
N PRO A 179 14.13 17.15 -7.88
CA PRO A 179 15.32 17.42 -7.09
C PRO A 179 15.04 17.57 -5.59
N ALA A 180 13.90 18.17 -5.23
CA ALA A 180 13.49 18.33 -3.84
C ALA A 180 13.24 16.98 -3.17
N LEU A 181 12.59 16.04 -3.87
CA LEU A 181 12.37 14.69 -3.35
C LEU A 181 13.69 13.91 -3.22
N LYS A 182 14.59 14.00 -4.21
CA LYS A 182 15.94 13.41 -4.12
C LYS A 182 16.68 13.90 -2.87
N MET A 183 16.62 15.20 -2.57
CA MET A 183 17.23 15.77 -1.38
C MET A 183 16.59 15.28 -0.08
N ALA A 184 15.25 15.23 -0.01
CA ALA A 184 14.54 14.75 1.17
C ALA A 184 14.85 13.27 1.47
N LEU A 185 14.88 12.43 0.43
CA LEU A 185 15.22 11.01 0.54
C LEU A 185 16.68 10.76 0.96
N ALA A 186 17.60 11.66 0.60
CA ALA A 186 18.99 11.58 1.04
C ALA A 186 19.17 11.89 2.54
N ALA A 187 18.18 12.55 3.17
CA ALA A 187 18.21 12.93 4.58
C ALA A 187 17.73 11.81 5.52
N THR A 188 17.17 10.71 4.99
CA THR A 188 16.64 9.62 5.81
C THR A 188 16.85 8.25 5.18
N THR A 189 17.23 7.29 6.01
CA THR A 189 17.30 5.86 5.66
C THR A 189 16.15 5.06 6.29
N ASN A 190 15.24 5.73 7.01
CA ASN A 190 14.11 5.08 7.66
C ASN A 190 13.05 4.69 6.60
N PRO A 191 12.74 3.40 6.42
CA PRO A 191 11.79 2.93 5.40
C PRO A 191 10.41 3.59 5.50
N ILE A 192 9.96 3.88 6.72
CA ILE A 192 8.66 4.53 6.96
C ILE A 192 8.68 5.98 6.44
N GLU A 193 9.68 6.77 6.80
CA GLU A 193 9.78 8.17 6.35
C GLU A 193 9.97 8.24 4.83
N ARG A 194 10.74 7.31 4.25
CA ARG A 194 10.92 7.20 2.81
C ARG A 194 9.61 6.86 2.10
N THR A 195 8.81 5.97 2.67
CA THR A 195 7.48 5.61 2.16
C THR A 195 6.56 6.83 2.13
N GLU A 196 6.52 7.63 3.20
CA GLU A 196 5.73 8.86 3.26
C GLU A 196 6.18 9.88 2.21
N LEU A 197 7.49 10.05 2.03
CA LEU A 197 8.05 10.94 1.00
C LEU A 197 7.68 10.49 -0.42
N TYR A 198 7.74 9.19 -0.72
CA TYR A 198 7.33 8.67 -2.03
C TYR A 198 5.82 8.76 -2.24
N ALA A 199 5.02 8.40 -1.22
CA ALA A 199 3.56 8.41 -1.30
C ALA A 199 3.01 9.83 -1.53
N SER A 200 3.51 10.80 -0.76
CA SER A 200 3.13 12.21 -0.90
C SER A 200 3.63 12.87 -2.20
N ALA A 201 4.57 12.22 -2.89
CA ALA A 201 5.02 12.62 -4.21
C ALA A 201 4.33 11.88 -5.36
N GLY A 202 3.34 11.01 -5.08
CA GLY A 202 2.61 10.26 -6.10
C GLY A 202 3.36 9.05 -6.67
N LEU A 203 4.51 8.67 -6.11
CA LEU A 203 5.34 7.55 -6.56
C LEU A 203 4.92 6.23 -5.90
N TRP A 204 3.75 5.71 -6.29
CA TRP A 204 3.12 4.51 -5.71
C TRP A 204 4.08 3.32 -5.60
N TYR A 205 4.73 2.95 -6.69
CA TYR A 205 5.58 1.75 -6.73
C TYR A 205 6.84 1.90 -5.87
N ASN A 206 7.35 3.12 -5.70
CA ASN A 206 8.45 3.38 -4.77
C ASN A 206 7.98 3.26 -3.32
N ALA A 207 6.84 3.86 -2.97
CA ALA A 207 6.28 3.80 -1.62
C ALA A 207 5.97 2.35 -1.21
N LEU A 208 5.26 1.61 -2.07
CA LEU A 208 4.91 0.21 -1.80
C LEU A 208 6.16 -0.68 -1.74
N GLY A 209 7.14 -0.44 -2.62
CA GLY A 209 8.42 -1.17 -2.61
C GLY A 209 9.22 -0.99 -1.32
N GLU A 210 9.28 0.23 -0.77
CA GLU A 210 9.98 0.51 0.50
C GLU A 210 9.44 -0.31 1.67
N VAL A 211 8.11 -0.39 1.82
CA VAL A 211 7.50 -1.15 2.93
C VAL A 211 7.54 -2.65 2.72
N LEU A 212 7.37 -3.14 1.47
CA LEU A 212 7.36 -4.57 1.18
C LEU A 212 8.75 -5.21 1.20
N ASN A 213 9.80 -4.46 0.87
CA ASN A 213 11.18 -4.97 0.89
C ASN A 213 11.88 -4.76 2.25
N SER A 214 11.22 -4.15 3.22
CA SER A 214 11.79 -3.89 4.55
C SER A 214 11.52 -5.04 5.53
N GLU A 215 12.53 -5.39 6.32
CA GLU A 215 12.44 -6.37 7.41
C GLU A 215 11.87 -5.78 8.72
N ASP A 216 11.55 -4.48 8.77
CA ASP A 216 10.99 -3.84 9.96
C ASP A 216 9.55 -4.34 10.20
N GLY A 217 9.30 -4.99 11.34
CA GLY A 217 7.98 -5.53 11.68
C GLY A 217 6.84 -4.49 11.70
N ARG A 218 7.16 -3.18 11.75
CA ARG A 218 6.20 -2.08 11.64
C ARG A 218 5.70 -1.85 10.21
N THR A 219 6.41 -2.31 9.19
CA THR A 219 6.05 -2.04 7.78
C THR A 219 4.72 -2.66 7.38
N ARG A 220 4.29 -3.77 8.01
CA ARG A 220 2.97 -4.37 7.77
C ARG A 220 1.83 -3.39 7.97
N GLU A 221 1.91 -2.61 9.05
CA GLU A 221 0.91 -1.60 9.38
C GLU A 221 0.92 -0.44 8.36
N PHE A 222 2.10 -0.06 7.89
CA PHE A 222 2.25 0.95 6.84
C PHE A 222 1.76 0.45 5.48
N THR A 223 2.06 -0.80 5.10
CA THR A 223 1.50 -1.44 3.90
C THR A 223 -0.02 -1.42 3.96
N ARG A 224 -0.61 -1.79 5.09
CA ARG A 224 -2.06 -1.74 5.30
C ARG A 224 -2.60 -0.32 5.11
N SER A 225 -2.01 0.66 5.79
CA SER A 225 -2.43 2.07 5.67
C SER A 225 -2.32 2.60 4.25
N LEU A 226 -1.27 2.23 3.52
CA LEU A 226 -1.07 2.63 2.13
C LEU A 226 -2.14 2.02 1.20
N LEU A 227 -2.48 0.75 1.41
CA LEU A 227 -3.57 0.08 0.69
C LEU A 227 -4.94 0.67 1.05
N GLU A 228 -5.18 1.05 2.31
CA GLU A 228 -6.42 1.71 2.74
C GLU A 228 -6.60 3.06 2.05
N ASN A 229 -5.53 3.85 1.94
CA ASN A 229 -5.58 5.09 1.20
C ASN A 229 -5.82 4.86 -0.30
N LEU A 230 -5.25 3.80 -0.90
CA LEU A 230 -5.59 3.43 -2.27
C LEU A 230 -7.06 2.99 -2.41
N VAL A 231 -7.62 2.25 -1.46
CA VAL A 231 -9.04 1.86 -1.46
C VAL A 231 -9.95 3.08 -1.50
N GLU A 232 -9.64 4.14 -0.74
CA GLU A 232 -10.39 5.39 -0.75
C GLU A 232 -10.41 6.04 -2.14
N LEU A 233 -9.24 6.13 -2.79
CA LEU A 233 -9.09 6.67 -4.15
C LEU A 233 -9.81 5.82 -5.21
N GLU A 234 -9.68 4.50 -5.13
CA GLU A 234 -10.36 3.58 -6.04
C GLU A 234 -11.88 3.67 -5.89
N ASN A 235 -12.39 3.78 -4.66
CA ASN A 235 -13.83 3.88 -4.41
C ASN A 235 -14.44 5.21 -4.86
N SER A 236 -13.70 6.32 -4.79
CA SER A 236 -14.19 7.61 -5.28
C SER A 236 -14.40 7.60 -6.80
N GLU A 237 -13.54 6.88 -7.53
CA GLU A 237 -13.60 6.75 -8.99
C GLU A 237 -14.48 5.57 -9.46
N ALA A 238 -14.66 4.54 -8.63
CA ALA A 238 -15.53 3.39 -8.90
C ALA A 238 -16.99 3.79 -9.17
N VAL A 239 -17.44 4.91 -8.60
CA VAL A 239 -18.77 5.49 -8.87
C VAL A 239 -18.94 5.88 -10.34
N GLN A 240 -17.84 6.20 -11.03
CA GLN A 240 -17.84 6.65 -12.42
C GLN A 240 -17.53 5.52 -13.42
N ASN A 241 -16.64 4.59 -13.07
CA ASN A 241 -16.13 3.58 -14.02
C ASN A 241 -16.56 2.13 -13.70
N GLY A 242 -17.22 1.88 -12.57
CA GLY A 242 -17.67 0.54 -12.17
C GLY A 242 -16.56 -0.42 -11.71
N SER A 243 -15.34 0.08 -11.47
CA SER A 243 -14.20 -0.71 -11.01
C SER A 243 -14.49 -1.45 -9.70
N GLU A 244 -14.10 -2.72 -9.64
CA GLU A 244 -14.15 -3.52 -8.40
C GLU A 244 -12.85 -3.43 -7.58
N GLN A 245 -11.85 -2.68 -8.03
CA GLN A 245 -10.52 -2.69 -7.43
C GLN A 245 -10.54 -2.32 -5.94
N GLY A 246 -11.26 -1.26 -5.56
CA GLY A 246 -11.38 -0.87 -4.15
C GLY A 246 -11.97 -1.98 -3.26
N LYS A 247 -12.96 -2.74 -3.78
CA LYS A 247 -13.53 -3.90 -3.06
C LYS A 247 -12.50 -5.02 -2.92
N ARG A 248 -11.77 -5.36 -3.98
CA ARG A 248 -10.74 -6.41 -3.98
C ARG A 248 -9.61 -6.09 -2.99
N LEU A 249 -9.13 -4.85 -3.00
CA LEU A 249 -8.12 -4.37 -2.07
C LEU A 249 -8.61 -4.41 -0.60
N ASN A 250 -9.86 -4.04 -0.36
CA ASN A 250 -10.43 -4.10 1.00
C ASN A 250 -10.49 -5.55 1.54
N GLN A 251 -10.88 -6.52 0.70
CA GLN A 251 -10.85 -7.94 1.10
C GLN A 251 -9.42 -8.42 1.43
N ILE A 252 -8.42 -7.94 0.69
CA ILE A 252 -7.02 -8.27 0.96
C ILE A 252 -6.57 -7.67 2.30
N ILE A 253 -6.92 -6.42 2.59
CA ILE A 253 -6.62 -5.76 3.87
C ILE A 253 -7.19 -6.55 5.06
N GLU A 254 -8.41 -7.09 4.92
CA GLU A 254 -9.03 -7.93 5.95
C GLU A 254 -8.27 -9.24 6.20
N VAL A 255 -7.69 -9.84 5.15
CA VAL A 255 -6.87 -11.06 5.24
C VAL A 255 -5.49 -10.79 5.84
N LEU A 256 -4.96 -9.57 5.70
CA LEU A 256 -3.65 -9.18 6.24
C LEU A 256 -3.66 -8.88 7.76
N ARG A 257 -4.84 -8.89 8.40
CA ARG A 257 -5.03 -8.66 9.83
C ARG A 257 -4.55 -9.83 10.68
#